data_AF-A0A2R7NV81-F1
#
_entry.id   AF-A0A2R7NV81-F1
#
_cell.length_a   1.000
_cell.length_b   1.000
_cell.length_c   1.000
_cell.angle_alpha   90.00
_cell.angle_beta   90.00
_cell.angle_gamma   90.00
#
_symmetry.space_group_name_H-M   'P 1'
#
loop_
_entity.id
_entity.type
_entity.pdbx_description
1 polymer ?
#
loop_
_entity_poly.entity_id
_entity_poly.type
_entity_poly.pdbx_seq_one_letter_code
_entity_poly.pdbx_strand_id
1 'polypeptide(L)' 'MFTRSMFGTPDMARQGQMLTEVAALVDAGRIRSTATETAGRIDAATLRRVHAQIESGTARGKIVLEGF' A
#
# COMPACT_ATOMS: atom_id res chain seq x y z
N MET A 1 7.45 7.33 -2.78
CA MET A 1 7.62 6.11 -1.96
C MET A 1 8.46 5.01 -2.65
N PHE A 2 9.04 5.24 -3.84
CA PHE A 2 9.78 4.19 -4.55
C PHE A 2 11.12 4.65 -5.11
N THR A 3 11.63 5.83 -4.73
CA THR A 3 12.88 6.36 -5.28
C THR A 3 14.04 5.37 -5.12
N ARG A 4 14.21 4.77 -3.94
CA ARG A 4 15.28 3.78 -3.69
C ARG A 4 15.18 2.56 -4.60
N SER A 5 13.99 1.95 -4.68
CA SER A 5 13.74 0.76 -5.49
C SER A 5 13.74 1.05 -6.99
N MET A 6 13.24 2.21 -7.40
CA MET A 6 13.14 2.63 -8.81
C MET A 6 14.50 2.98 -9.41
N PHE A 7 15.42 3.50 -8.60
CA PHE A 7 16.76 3.91 -9.04
C PHE A 7 17.89 3.01 -8.53
N GLY A 8 17.59 1.95 -7.77
CA GLY A 8 18.59 1.01 -7.25
C GLY A 8 19.69 1.70 -6.44
N THR A 9 19.32 2.61 -5.54
CA THR A 9 20.30 3.43 -4.81
C THR A 9 21.18 2.56 -3.89
N PRO A 10 22.43 2.98 -3.57
CA PRO A 10 23.33 2.21 -2.69
C PRO A 10 22.74 1.88 -1.31
N ASP A 11 21.76 2.66 -0.85
CA ASP A 11 21.07 2.50 0.42
C ASP A 11 19.70 1.79 0.29
N MET A 12 19.45 1.04 -0.78
CA MET A 12 18.16 0.36 -1.05
C MET A 12 17.65 -0.46 0.15
N ALA A 13 18.56 -1.10 0.90
CA ALA A 13 18.24 -1.87 2.11
C ALA A 13 17.53 -1.05 3.21
N ARG A 14 17.69 0.28 3.24
CA ARG A 14 17.03 1.17 4.21
C ARG A 14 15.51 1.09 4.11
N GLN A 15 14.95 0.82 2.94
CA GLN A 15 13.50 0.66 2.78
C GLN A 15 12.97 -0.54 3.56
N GLY A 16 13.68 -1.68 3.52
CA GLY A 16 13.32 -2.86 4.32
C GLY A 16 13.41 -2.59 5.82
N GLN A 17 14.46 -1.90 6.26
CA GLN A 17 14.64 -1.52 7.67
C GLN A 17 13.48 -0.64 8.18
N MET A 18 13.06 0.36 7.38
CA MET A 18 11.90 1.18 7.70
C MET A 18 10.60 0.37 7.80
N LEU A 19 10.41 -0.61 6.91
CA LEU A 19 9.23 -1.48 6.95
C LEU A 19 9.22 -2.39 8.19
N THR A 20 10.38 -2.88 8.63
CA THR A 20 10.52 -3.63 9.89
C THR A 20 10.15 -2.77 11.10
N GLU A 21 10.61 -1.52 11.14
CA GLU A 21 10.22 -0.58 12.21
C GLU A 21 8.72 -0.30 12.21
N VAL A 22 8.11 -0.09 11.03
CA VAL A 22 6.66 0.09 10.91
C VAL A 22 5.89 -1.14 11.40
N ALA A 23 6.36 -2.36 11.08
CA ALA A 23 5.73 -3.59 11.56
C ALA A 23 5.73 -3.67 13.09
N ALA A 24 6.87 -3.40 13.74
CA ALA A 24 6.95 -3.37 15.20
C ALA A 24 6.01 -2.31 15.82
N LEU A 25 5.83 -1.16 15.17
CA LEU A 25 4.90 -0.12 15.61
C LEU A 25 3.42 -0.51 15.42
N VAL A 26 3.11 -1.32 14.39
CA VAL A 26 1.78 -1.90 14.19
C VAL A 26 1.47 -2.91 15.28
N ASP A 27 2.40 -3.83 15.57
CA ASP A 27 2.24 -4.84 16.62
C ASP A 27 2.10 -4.20 18.02
N ALA A 28 2.82 -3.11 18.26
CA ALA A 28 2.70 -2.30 19.48
C ALA A 28 1.42 -1.43 19.52
N GLY A 29 0.56 -1.48 18.51
CA GLY A 29 -0.68 -0.71 18.42
C GLY A 29 -0.50 0.80 18.22
N ARG A 30 0.73 1.27 17.95
CA ARG A 30 1.05 2.69 17.74
C ARG A 30 0.69 3.16 16.33
N ILE A 31 0.73 2.25 15.36
CA ILE A 31 0.27 2.47 13.99
C ILE A 31 -0.92 1.55 13.73
N ARG A 32 -1.93 2.05 13.02
CA ARG A 32 -3.10 1.27 12.59
C ARG A 32 -3.18 1.27 11.07
N SER A 33 -3.78 0.22 10.51
CA SER A 33 -4.05 0.13 9.08
C SER A 33 -4.86 1.33 8.60
N THR A 34 -4.56 1.76 7.37
CA THR A 34 -5.34 2.80 6.67
C THR A 34 -6.29 2.20 5.63
N ALA A 35 -6.41 0.86 5.59
CA ALA A 35 -7.38 0.18 4.74
C ALA A 35 -8.80 0.58 5.12
N THR A 36 -9.55 1.06 4.14
CA THR A 36 -10.93 1.55 4.30
C THR A 36 -11.92 0.79 3.43
N GLU A 37 -11.45 0.12 2.39
CA GLU A 37 -12.27 -0.67 1.46
C GLU A 37 -11.50 -1.93 1.03
N THR A 38 -12.17 -3.08 1.01
CA THR A 38 -11.71 -4.29 0.32
C THR A 38 -12.55 -4.47 -0.96
N ALA A 39 -11.93 -4.22 -2.11
CA ALA A 39 -12.60 -4.15 -3.41
C ALA A 39 -12.90 -5.52 -4.07
N GLY A 40 -12.39 -6.61 -3.48
CA GLY A 40 -12.60 -7.97 -3.95
C GLY A 40 -11.42 -8.52 -4.76
N ARG A 41 -11.74 -9.45 -5.67
CA ARG A 41 -10.76 -10.27 -6.42
C ARG A 41 -9.78 -9.43 -7.22
N ILE A 42 -8.53 -9.88 -7.25
CA ILE A 42 -7.48 -9.33 -8.09
C ILE A 42 -7.73 -9.78 -9.54
N ASP A 43 -8.53 -9.00 -10.26
CA ASP A 43 -8.71 -9.13 -11.70
C ASP A 43 -8.73 -7.77 -12.40
N ALA A 44 -8.64 -7.81 -13.73
CA ALA A 44 -8.55 -6.59 -14.54
C ALA A 44 -9.79 -5.69 -14.42
N ALA A 45 -10.97 -6.26 -14.18
CA ALA A 45 -12.19 -5.50 -14.01
C ALA A 45 -12.17 -4.71 -12.69
N THR A 46 -11.80 -5.37 -11.60
CA THR A 46 -11.70 -4.76 -10.27
C THR A 46 -10.60 -3.69 -10.24
N LEU A 47 -9.43 -3.97 -10.84
CA LEU A 47 -8.33 -3.02 -10.94
C LEU A 47 -8.73 -1.73 -11.66
N ARG A 48 -9.41 -1.82 -12.82
CA ARG A 48 -9.85 -0.63 -13.57
C ARG A 48 -10.83 0.23 -12.77
N ARG A 49 -11.79 -0.39 -12.08
CA ARG A 49 -12.77 0.31 -11.24
C ARG A 49 -12.09 1.06 -10.09
N VAL A 50 -11.19 0.39 -9.37
CA VAL A 50 -10.46 0.98 -8.23
C VAL A 50 -9.52 2.09 -8.70
N HIS A 51 -8.88 1.94 -9.86
CA HIS A 51 -8.02 2.98 -10.41
C HIS A 51 -8.79 4.27 -10.70
N ALA A 52 -9.95 4.18 -11.36
CA ALA A 52 -10.80 5.34 -11.63
C ALA A 52 -11.25 6.06 -10.33
N GLN A 53 -11.53 5.31 -9.27
CA GLN A 53 -11.88 5.88 -7.96
C GLN A 53 -10.70 6.64 -7.33
N ILE A 54 -9.47 6.12 -7.47
CA ILE A 54 -8.25 6.80 -6.99
C ILE A 54 -7.99 8.08 -7.80
N GLU A 55 -8.12 8.01 -9.13
CA GLU A 55 -7.95 9.17 -10.03
C GLU A 55 -8.94 10.31 -9.73
N SER A 56 -10.14 9.99 -9.24
CA SER A 56 -11.13 10.99 -8.81
C SER A 56 -10.70 11.82 -7.60
N GLY A 57 -9.70 11.37 -6.84
CA GLY A 57 -9.24 12.04 -5.61
C GLY A 57 -10.21 11.96 -4.42
N THR A 58 -11.33 11.27 -4.56
CA THR A 58 -12.35 11.13 -3.49
C THR A 58 -12.05 10.00 -2.50
N ALA A 59 -11.08 9.14 -2.82
CA ALA A 59 -10.72 8.01 -1.98
C ALA A 59 -10.06 8.47 -0.67
N ARG A 60 -10.62 8.06 0.48
CA ARG A 60 -10.02 8.24 1.81
C ARG A 60 -9.40 6.93 2.27
N GLY A 61 -8.13 6.96 2.67
CA GLY A 61 -7.41 5.75 3.13
C GLY A 61 -6.84 4.93 1.99
N LYS A 62 -6.94 3.60 2.09
CA LYS A 62 -6.43 2.64 1.12
C LYS A 62 -7.51 1.64 0.73
N ILE A 63 -7.64 1.41 -0.58
CA ILE A 63 -8.46 0.36 -1.17
C ILE A 63 -7.56 -0.86 -1.40
N VAL A 64 -7.94 -2.01 -0.87
CA VAL A 64 -7.20 -3.27 -0.95
C VAL A 64 -7.94 -4.25 -1.86
N LEU A 65 -7.22 -5.03 -2.65
CA LEU A 65 -7.77 -6.16 -3.42
C LEU A 65 -7.14 -7.45 -2.88
N GLU A 66 -7.90 -8.53 -2.86
CA GLU A 66 -7.48 -9.83 -2.34
C GLU A 66 -8.16 -10.98 -3.08
N GLY A 67 -7.51 -12.14 -3.12
CA GLY A 67 -7.94 -13.29 -3.92
C GLY A 67 -7.55 -13.18 -5.39
N PHE A 68 -7.38 -14.32 -6.07
CA PHE A 68 -7.00 -14.42 -7.49
C PHE A 68 -8.03 -15.27 -8.24
#